data_AF-A0A327QQV2-F1
#
_entry.id   AF-A0A327QQV2-F1
#
_cell.length_a   1.000
_cell.length_b   1.000
_cell.length_c   1.000
_cell.angle_alpha   90.00
_cell.angle_beta   90.00
_cell.angle_gamma   90.00
#
_symmetry.space_group_name_H-M   'P 1'
#
loop_
_entity.id
_entity.type
_entity.pdbx_description
1 polymer ?
#
loop_
_entity_poly.entity_id
_entity_poly.type
_entity_poly.pdbx_seq_one_letter_code
_entity_poly.pdbx_strand_id
1 'polypeptide(L)'
;MFVRLLSLGAISGALAGVASLVYQKVYTDSLGYDFSAIVSTPKIMMTCVAAGIVASIGFWALHKLLKSNTEIVFNLIFTILSFASILGPFKTKLPLDVEMPELFVGLTIPMHFFPVLGWLTLRPLFIKSKDL
;
A
#
# COMPACT_ATOMS: atom_id res chain seq x y z
N MET A 1 3.95 -0.39 22.61
CA MET A 1 3.38 0.33 21.44
C MET A 1 4.09 -0.02 20.14
N PHE A 2 5.42 0.09 20.04
CA PHE A 2 6.16 -0.12 18.79
C PHE A 2 6.00 -1.51 18.16
N VAL A 3 6.06 -2.60 18.95
CA VAL A 3 5.84 -3.96 18.41
C VAL A 3 4.42 -4.12 17.83
N ARG A 4 3.40 -3.62 18.54
CA ARG A 4 2.00 -3.62 18.05
C ARG A 4 1.87 -2.84 16.73
N LEU A 5 2.59 -1.72 16.61
CA LEU A 5 2.66 -0.94 15.38
C LEU A 5 3.32 -1.73 14.24
N LEU A 6 4.45 -2.38 14.48
CA LEU A 6 5.10 -3.21 13.46
C LEU A 6 4.21 -4.38 13.02
N SER A 7 3.53 -5.05 13.95
CA SER A 7 2.55 -6.09 13.62
C SER A 7 1.40 -5.56 12.78
N LEU A 8 0.84 -4.39 13.13
CA LEU A 8 -0.20 -3.73 12.35
C LEU A 8 0.28 -3.47 10.92
N GLY A 9 1.47 -2.89 10.75
CA GLY A 9 2.03 -2.60 9.43
C GLY A 9 2.30 -3.85 8.61
N ALA A 10 2.93 -4.85 9.21
CA ALA A 10 3.22 -6.13 8.55
C ALA A 10 1.94 -6.84 8.09
N ILE A 11 0.93 -6.93 8.96
CA ILE A 11 -0.34 -7.59 8.66
C ILE A 11 -1.14 -6.80 7.63
N SER A 12 -1.24 -5.47 7.79
CA SER A 12 -1.93 -4.60 6.83
C SER A 12 -1.27 -4.67 5.45
N GLY A 13 0.06 -4.63 5.40
CA GLY A 13 0.83 -4.74 4.17
C GLY A 13 0.71 -6.12 3.52
N ALA A 14 0.73 -7.20 4.31
CA ALA A 14 0.53 -8.56 3.79
C ALA A 14 -0.87 -8.73 3.19
N LEU A 15 -1.92 -8.28 3.88
CA LEU A 15 -3.29 -8.31 3.36
C LEU A 15 -3.46 -7.42 2.13
N ALA A 16 -2.83 -6.25 2.09
CA ALA A 16 -2.81 -5.40 0.91
C ALA A 16 -2.11 -6.07 -0.27
N GLY A 17 -1.03 -6.80 -0.02
CA GLY A 17 -0.36 -7.62 -1.03
C GLY A 17 -1.28 -8.72 -1.56
N VAL A 18 -1.94 -9.47 -0.68
CA VAL A 18 -2.93 -10.50 -1.09
C VAL A 18 -4.07 -9.88 -1.90
N ALA A 19 -4.62 -8.74 -1.46
CA ALA A 19 -5.65 -8.02 -2.21
C ALA A 19 -5.16 -7.58 -3.59
N SER A 20 -3.91 -7.12 -3.69
CA SER A 20 -3.27 -6.78 -4.97
C SER A 20 -3.15 -7.99 -5.88
N LEU A 21 -2.77 -9.17 -5.36
CA LEU A 21 -2.68 -10.40 -6.15
C LEU A 21 -4.04 -10.87 -6.65
N VAL A 22 -5.06 -10.81 -5.79
CA VAL A 22 -6.45 -11.11 -6.19
C VAL A 22 -6.91 -10.13 -7.27
N TYR A 23 -6.63 -8.84 -7.09
CA TYR A 23 -6.96 -7.82 -8.08
C TYR A 23 -6.25 -8.08 -9.42
N GLN A 24 -4.95 -8.37 -9.39
CA GLN A 24 -4.18 -8.70 -10.60
C GLN A 24 -4.78 -9.88 -11.35
N LYS A 25 -5.10 -10.97 -10.62
CA LYS A 25 -5.70 -12.14 -11.23
C LYS A 25 -7.02 -11.81 -11.92
N VAL A 26 -7.95 -11.16 -11.22
CA VAL A 26 -9.26 -10.79 -11.79
C VAL A 26 -9.10 -9.84 -12.97
N TYR A 27 -8.17 -8.88 -12.88
CA TYR A 27 -7.90 -7.91 -13.93
C TYR A 27 -7.37 -8.58 -15.21
N THR A 28 -6.38 -9.47 -15.07
CA THR A 28 -5.82 -10.24 -16.20
C THR A 28 -6.85 -11.19 -16.80
N ASP A 29 -7.62 -11.92 -15.97
CA ASP A 29 -8.67 -12.82 -16.44
C ASP A 29 -9.78 -12.08 -17.20
N SER A 30 -10.08 -10.82 -16.82
CA SER A 30 -11.16 -10.03 -17.43
C SER A 30 -10.75 -9.30 -18.71
N LEU A 31 -9.48 -8.87 -18.81
CA LEU A 31 -9.01 -8.00 -19.90
C LEU A 31 -8.08 -8.72 -20.88
N GLY A 32 -7.55 -9.89 -20.53
CA GLY A 32 -6.67 -10.67 -21.39
C GLY A 32 -5.22 -10.14 -21.48
N TYR A 33 -4.83 -9.20 -20.62
CA TYR A 33 -3.48 -8.64 -20.57
C TYR A 33 -2.76 -9.03 -19.27
N ASP A 34 -1.54 -9.56 -19.42
CA ASP A 34 -0.69 -9.97 -18.29
C ASP A 34 0.52 -9.05 -18.13
N PHE A 35 0.62 -8.44 -16.95
CA PHE A 35 1.74 -7.59 -16.54
C PHE A 35 2.62 -8.25 -15.47
N SER A 36 2.46 -9.55 -15.21
CA SER A 36 3.18 -10.31 -14.17
C SER A 36 4.70 -10.28 -14.34
N ALA A 37 5.21 -10.16 -15.57
CA ALA A 37 6.63 -9.98 -15.85
C ALA A 37 7.19 -8.65 -15.29
N ILE A 38 6.36 -7.60 -15.26
CA ILE A 38 6.72 -6.27 -14.76
C ILE A 38 6.40 -6.17 -13.27
N VAL A 39 5.17 -6.53 -12.90
CA VAL A 39 4.59 -6.47 -11.54
C VAL A 39 4.40 -7.90 -11.03
N SER A 40 5.52 -8.53 -10.69
CA SER A 40 5.52 -9.93 -10.25
C SER A 40 5.01 -10.10 -8.82
N THR A 41 4.53 -11.30 -8.49
CA THR A 41 4.04 -11.65 -7.15
C THR A 41 5.01 -11.26 -6.03
N PRO A 42 6.32 -11.55 -6.10
CA PRO A 42 7.25 -11.11 -5.06
C PRO A 42 7.33 -9.59 -4.93
N LYS A 43 7.34 -8.85 -6.05
CA LYS A 43 7.38 -7.38 -6.02
C LYS A 43 6.14 -6.81 -5.34
N ILE A 44 4.96 -7.31 -5.69
CA ILE A 44 3.69 -6.89 -5.08
C ILE A 44 3.73 -7.09 -3.56
N MET A 45 4.05 -8.31 -3.12
CA MET A 45 4.05 -8.65 -1.70
C MET A 45 5.10 -7.84 -0.93
N MET A 46 6.33 -7.76 -1.44
CA MET A 46 7.40 -7.01 -0.79
C MET A 46 7.07 -5.53 -0.69
N THR A 47 6.57 -4.91 -1.76
CA THR A 47 6.23 -3.48 -1.76
C THR A 47 5.09 -3.17 -0.79
N CYS A 48 4.04 -4.00 -0.74
CA CYS A 48 2.93 -3.78 0.19
C CYS A 48 3.34 -3.96 1.65
N VAL A 49 4.12 -5.03 1.96
CA VAL A 49 4.65 -5.25 3.30
C VAL A 49 5.61 -4.13 3.70
N ALA A 50 6.52 -3.74 2.82
CA ALA A 50 7.46 -2.64 3.07
C ALA A 50 6.72 -1.32 3.33
N ALA A 51 5.68 -1.00 2.55
CA ALA A 51 4.84 0.17 2.78
C ALA A 51 4.20 0.15 4.17
N GLY A 52 3.68 -1.02 4.59
CA GLY A 52 3.13 -1.21 5.94
C GLY A 52 4.17 -1.00 7.05
N ILE A 53 5.39 -1.53 6.90
CA ILE A 53 6.47 -1.34 7.88
C ILE A 53 6.91 0.13 7.94
N VAL A 54 7.06 0.79 6.79
CA VAL A 54 7.38 2.23 6.72
C VAL A 54 6.29 3.05 7.40
N ALA A 55 5.02 2.72 7.19
CA ALA A 55 3.89 3.33 7.88
C ALA A 55 3.98 3.16 9.40
N SER A 56 4.33 1.96 9.91
CA SER A 56 4.54 1.73 11.34
C SER A 56 5.64 2.60 11.94
N ILE A 57 6.78 2.69 11.25
CA ILE A 57 7.92 3.50 11.68
C ILE A 57 7.55 4.99 11.65
N GLY A 58 6.91 5.45 10.58
CA GLY A 58 6.44 6.82 10.42
C GLY A 58 5.45 7.21 11.51
N PHE A 59 4.46 6.37 11.79
CA PHE A 59 3.48 6.61 12.85
C PHE A 59 4.17 6.71 14.21
N TRP A 60 5.05 5.78 14.54
CA TRP A 60 5.79 5.79 15.79
C TRP A 60 6.64 7.05 15.96
N ALA A 61 7.34 7.47 14.90
CA ALA A 61 8.16 8.67 14.90
C ALA A 61 7.30 9.94 15.09
N LEU A 62 6.19 10.06 14.36
CA LEU A 62 5.25 11.16 14.54
C LEU A 62 4.64 11.16 15.95
N HIS A 63 4.37 9.99 16.53
CA HIS A 63 3.80 9.90 17.87
C HIS A 63 4.68 10.53 18.94
N LYS A 64 6.00 10.37 18.82
CA LYS A 64 6.96 11.00 19.73
C LYS A 64 6.91 12.53 19.68
N LEU A 65 6.53 13.10 18.54
CA LEU A 65 6.54 14.55 18.29
C LEU A 65 5.17 15.19 18.58
N LEU A 66 4.09 14.56 18.12
CA LEU A 66 2.76 15.17 18.06
C LEU A 66 1.77 14.62 19.09
N LYS A 67 2.07 13.49 19.73
CA LYS A 67 1.25 12.85 20.78
C LYS A 67 -0.22 12.71 20.35
N SER A 68 -1.14 13.50 20.90
CA SER A 68 -2.58 13.44 20.63
C SER A 68 -2.95 13.73 19.17
N ASN A 69 -2.17 14.55 18.47
CA ASN A 69 -2.45 14.93 17.07
C ASN A 69 -1.89 13.93 16.04
N THR A 70 -1.22 12.87 16.50
CA THR A 70 -0.51 11.93 15.63
C THR A 70 -1.44 11.28 14.61
N GLU A 71 -2.64 10.88 15.04
CA GLU A 71 -3.53 10.09 14.21
C GLU A 71 -3.99 10.86 12.97
N ILE A 72 -4.51 12.07 13.17
CA ILE A 72 -5.00 12.91 12.06
C ILE A 72 -3.87 13.30 11.12
N VAL A 73 -2.71 13.69 11.67
CA VAL A 73 -1.56 14.12 10.86
C VAL A 73 -0.97 12.94 10.08
N PHE A 74 -0.81 11.79 10.73
CA PHE A 74 -0.30 10.59 10.06
C PHE A 74 -1.25 10.12 8.96
N ASN A 75 -2.55 10.02 9.22
CA ASN A 75 -3.51 9.57 8.22
C ASN A 75 -3.55 10.50 7.01
N LEU A 76 -3.46 11.82 7.23
CA LEU A 76 -3.36 12.79 6.15
C LEU A 76 -2.09 12.59 5.32
N ILE A 77 -0.92 12.47 5.97
CA ILE A 77 0.35 12.23 5.27
C ILE A 77 0.31 10.91 4.52
N PHE A 78 -0.16 9.83 5.13
CA PHE A 78 -0.17 8.51 4.50
C PHE A 78 -1.12 8.48 3.30
N THR A 79 -2.27 9.16 3.39
CA THR A 79 -3.18 9.34 2.26
C THR A 79 -2.49 10.10 1.12
N ILE A 80 -1.87 11.25 1.41
CA ILE A 80 -1.15 12.06 0.41
C ILE A 80 -0.02 11.24 -0.24
N LEU A 81 0.76 10.50 0.55
CA LEU A 81 1.84 9.65 0.04
C LEU A 81 1.30 8.51 -0.84
N SER A 82 0.13 7.94 -0.50
CA SER A 82 -0.52 6.92 -1.32
C SER A 82 -0.92 7.49 -2.68
N PHE A 83 -1.52 8.69 -2.71
CA PHE A 83 -1.79 9.41 -3.96
C PHE A 83 -0.51 9.76 -4.72
N ALA A 84 0.52 10.27 -4.05
CA ALA A 84 1.79 10.59 -4.69
C ALA A 84 2.46 9.34 -5.31
N SER A 85 2.28 8.16 -4.69
CA SER A 85 2.89 6.93 -5.16
C SER A 85 2.34 6.45 -6.51
N ILE A 86 1.11 6.85 -6.89
CA ILE A 86 0.54 6.51 -8.20
C ILE A 86 1.27 7.19 -9.36
N LEU A 87 2.05 8.25 -9.08
CA LEU A 87 2.93 8.88 -10.07
C LEU A 87 4.03 7.92 -10.56
N GLY A 88 4.36 6.88 -9.79
CA GLY A 88 5.29 5.82 -10.18
C GLY A 88 4.81 5.05 -11.41
N PRO A 89 3.62 4.43 -11.38
CA PRO A 89 2.98 3.85 -12.54
C PRO A 89 2.98 4.73 -13.80
N PHE A 90 2.57 6.00 -13.69
CA PHE A 90 2.55 6.93 -14.82
C PHE A 90 3.93 7.20 -15.43
N LYS A 91 5.00 7.09 -14.64
CA LYS A 91 6.39 7.30 -15.09
C LYS A 91 7.08 6.02 -15.56
N THR A 92 6.42 4.87 -15.43
CA THR A 92 7.03 3.59 -15.77
C THR A 92 7.14 3.46 -17.29
N LYS A 93 8.36 3.23 -17.77
CA LYS A 93 8.60 2.96 -19.20
C LYS A 93 8.35 1.48 -19.45
N LEU A 94 7.28 1.20 -20.17
CA LEU A 94 6.95 -0.16 -20.58
C LEU A 94 7.74 -0.56 -21.83
N PRO A 95 7.96 -1.87 -22.05
CA PRO A 95 8.48 -2.38 -23.32
C PRO A 95 7.64 -1.91 -24.52
N LEU A 96 8.28 -1.67 -25.67
CA LEU A 96 7.63 -1.12 -26.86
C LEU A 96 6.64 -2.10 -27.52
N ASP A 97 6.72 -3.38 -27.16
CA ASP A 97 5.86 -4.47 -27.60
C ASP A 97 4.55 -4.60 -26.78
N VAL A 98 4.37 -3.79 -25.73
CA VAL A 98 3.10 -3.74 -24.99
C VAL A 98 2.06 -2.97 -25.80
N GLU A 99 1.06 -3.69 -26.32
CA GLU A 99 0.02 -3.11 -27.18
C GLU A 99 -0.90 -2.10 -26.46
N MET A 100 -1.24 -2.35 -25.19
CA MET A 100 -2.16 -1.50 -24.40
C MET A 100 -1.52 -1.05 -23.07
N PRO A 101 -0.57 -0.10 -23.11
CA PRO A 101 0.19 0.35 -21.93
C PRO A 101 -0.68 1.03 -20.86
N GLU A 102 -1.84 1.58 -21.22
CA GLU A 102 -2.79 2.20 -20.30
C GLU A 102 -3.40 1.20 -19.30
N LEU A 103 -3.52 -0.08 -19.68
CA LEU A 103 -4.03 -1.11 -18.77
C LEU A 103 -3.06 -1.40 -17.61
N PHE A 104 -1.77 -1.16 -17.80
CA PHE A 104 -0.80 -1.25 -16.70
C PHE A 104 -1.10 -0.24 -15.60
N VAL A 105 -1.46 0.99 -16.00
CA VAL A 105 -1.84 2.05 -15.06
C VAL A 105 -3.17 1.70 -14.39
N GLY A 106 -4.14 1.18 -15.16
CA GLY A 106 -5.40 0.68 -14.63
C GLY A 106 -5.24 -0.44 -13.59
N LEU A 107 -4.27 -1.33 -13.79
CA LEU A 107 -3.93 -2.40 -12.86
C LEU A 107 -3.22 -1.87 -11.60
N THR A 108 -2.24 -0.99 -11.76
CA THR A 108 -1.32 -0.65 -10.67
C THR A 108 -1.87 0.42 -9.75
N ILE A 109 -2.62 1.41 -10.26
CA ILE A 109 -3.16 2.51 -9.43
C ILE A 109 -3.97 1.98 -8.23
N PRO A 110 -4.94 1.06 -8.38
CA PRO A 110 -5.69 0.54 -7.23
C PRO A 110 -4.80 -0.14 -6.17
N MET A 111 -3.75 -0.85 -6.60
CA MET A 111 -2.84 -1.54 -5.69
C MET A 111 -2.10 -0.59 -4.73
N HIS A 112 -1.82 0.64 -5.18
CA HIS A 112 -1.16 1.66 -4.35
C HIS A 112 -2.02 2.11 -3.15
N PHE A 113 -3.35 1.95 -3.22
CA PHE A 113 -4.26 2.35 -2.15
C PHE A 113 -4.51 1.24 -1.13
N PHE A 114 -4.26 -0.03 -1.46
CA PHE A 114 -4.53 -1.13 -0.52
C PHE A 114 -3.73 -1.04 0.79
N PRO A 115 -2.45 -0.63 0.83
CA PRO A 115 -1.72 -0.48 2.09
C PRO A 115 -2.34 0.54 3.05
N VAL A 116 -2.75 1.71 2.54
CA VAL A 116 -3.38 2.74 3.38
C VAL A 116 -4.77 2.32 3.83
N LEU A 117 -5.56 1.68 2.97
CA LEU A 117 -6.87 1.14 3.33
C LEU A 117 -6.75 0.03 4.39
N GLY A 118 -5.79 -0.88 4.23
CA GLY A 118 -5.49 -1.93 5.21
C GLY A 118 -5.12 -1.36 6.57
N TRP A 119 -4.22 -0.36 6.59
CA TRP A 119 -3.83 0.32 7.82
C TRP A 119 -5.02 0.98 8.52
N LEU A 120 -5.77 1.83 7.80
CA LEU A 120 -6.89 2.57 8.36
C LEU A 120 -7.98 1.65 8.92
N THR A 121 -8.20 0.51 8.26
CA THR A 121 -9.20 -0.49 8.67
C THR A 121 -8.75 -1.28 9.89
N LEU A 122 -7.50 -1.76 9.91
CA LEU A 122 -7.01 -2.65 10.97
C LEU A 122 -6.50 -1.92 12.20
N ARG A 123 -6.12 -0.64 12.08
CA ARG A 123 -5.52 0.12 13.17
C ARG A 123 -6.27 0.01 14.50
N PRO A 124 -7.61 0.14 14.58
CA PRO A 124 -8.34 0.04 15.85
C PRO A 124 -8.16 -1.31 16.59
N LEU A 125 -7.83 -2.38 15.87
CA LEU A 125 -7.56 -3.70 16.45
C LEU A 125 -6.19 -3.75 17.15
N PHE A 126 -5.24 -2.94 16.69
CA PHE A 126 -3.85 -2.95 17.18
C PHE A 126 -3.51 -1.76 18.07
N ILE A 127 -4.18 -0.62 17.95
CA ILE A 127 -3.95 0.60 18.73
C ILE A 127 -5.29 1.11 19.25
N LYS A 128 -5.41 1.23 20.56
CA LYS A 128 -6.62 1.72 21.22
C LYS A 128 -6.49 3.21 21.51
N SER A 129 -7.61 3.90 21.72
CA SER A 129 -7.61 5.33 22.10
C SER A 129 -6.83 5.63 23.38
N LYS A 130 -6.66 4.65 24.29
CA LYS A 130 -5.84 4.79 25.50
C LYS A 130 -4.33 4.76 25.22
N ASP A 131 -3.93 4.34 24.02
CA ASP A 131 -2.54 4.25 23.58
C ASP A 131 -2.06 5.56 22.90
N LEU A 132 -2.88 6.62 22.87
CA LEU A 132 -2.64 7.91 22.18
C LEU A 132 -2.45 9.10 23.13
#